data_AF-A0A382XTI2-F1
#
_entry.id   AF-A0A382XTI2-F1
#
_cell.length_a   1.000
_cell.length_b   1.000
_cell.length_c   1.000
_cell.angle_alpha   90.00
_cell.angle_beta   90.00
_cell.angle_gamma   90.00
#
_symmetry.space_group_name_H-M   'P 1'
#
loop_
_entity.id
_entity.type
_entity.pdbx_description
1 polymer ?
#
loop_
_entity_poly.entity_id
_entity_poly.type
_entity_poly.pdbx_seq_one_letter_code
_entity_poly.pdbx_strand_id
1 'polypeptide(L)'
;SDKETLKRVIDDDKPPSDHSKSIIENYDFFLDKIRKSKMGLGELFNALQRLLMVEISLTEGSDDPQLIFESLNSTGLRLTQTDLVRNYILMGLDQDRQKQIYNNYWYPMEQKFSEMGKGEEFDKFMRYFLNVQTGNERIVARNVYQEFKTYWENKKDDIEGTIEKVHQFSKYYADLFFGTFENKEVSTIAKNIKDLKADVVYPFLLEVIDDQKNGLVTDSELIEIFSLVESYVFRRAICDVPTNSMNKTFPVLAREIKKEDYLNSLKF
;
A
#
# COMPACT_ATOMS: atom_id res chain seq x y z
N SER A 1 24.57 -18.61 -11.44
CA SER A 1 23.44 -17.92 -12.14
C SER A 1 22.12 -18.67 -11.94
N ASP A 2 20.98 -17.97 -12.07
CA ASP A 2 19.64 -18.54 -11.89
C ASP A 2 19.39 -19.76 -12.79
N LYS A 3 19.72 -19.64 -14.08
CA LYS A 3 19.56 -20.73 -15.06
C LYS A 3 20.38 -21.98 -14.71
N GLU A 4 21.62 -21.81 -14.27
CA GLU A 4 22.48 -22.94 -13.88
C GLU A 4 21.99 -23.59 -12.58
N THR A 5 21.52 -22.79 -11.63
CA THR A 5 20.94 -23.30 -10.38
C THR A 5 19.69 -24.14 -10.66
N LEU A 6 18.76 -23.61 -11.46
CA LEU A 6 17.52 -24.32 -11.83
C LEU A 6 17.81 -25.66 -12.50
N LYS A 7 18.75 -25.67 -13.44
CA LYS A 7 19.11 -26.89 -14.17
C LYS A 7 19.60 -27.99 -13.22
N ARG A 8 20.53 -27.66 -12.34
CA ARG A 8 21.08 -28.65 -11.38
C ARG A 8 20.05 -29.15 -10.39
N VAL A 9 19.15 -28.28 -9.93
CA VAL A 9 18.05 -28.68 -9.03
C VAL A 9 17.11 -29.67 -9.71
N ILE A 10 16.80 -29.48 -10.99
CA ILE A 10 15.97 -30.39 -11.78
C ILE A 10 16.69 -31.74 -12.00
N ASP A 11 17.99 -31.70 -12.24
CA ASP A 11 18.83 -32.88 -12.48
C ASP A 11 19.22 -33.64 -11.19
N ASP A 12 18.73 -33.20 -10.02
CA ASP A 12 19.11 -33.70 -8.68
C ASP A 12 20.63 -33.62 -8.38
N ASP A 13 21.28 -32.64 -9.00
CA ASP A 13 22.71 -32.38 -8.90
C ASP A 13 23.03 -31.34 -7.82
N LYS A 14 24.28 -31.38 -7.32
CA LYS A 14 24.73 -30.42 -6.30
C LYS A 14 24.69 -28.98 -6.84
N PRO A 15 24.00 -28.04 -6.16
CA PRO A 15 23.94 -26.64 -6.58
C PRO A 15 25.34 -26.02 -6.67
N PRO A 16 25.57 -25.05 -7.58
CA PRO A 16 26.85 -24.37 -7.67
C PRO A 16 27.13 -23.55 -6.39
N SER A 17 28.39 -23.18 -6.18
CA SER A 17 28.78 -22.38 -5.01
C SER A 17 28.12 -21.00 -4.97
N ASP A 18 27.73 -20.44 -6.12
CA ASP A 18 27.02 -19.17 -6.31
C ASP A 18 25.50 -19.37 -6.58
N HIS A 19 24.92 -20.45 -6.06
CA HIS A 19 23.53 -20.80 -6.38
C HIS A 19 22.52 -19.71 -5.99
N SER A 20 21.48 -19.61 -6.79
CA SER A 20 20.34 -18.72 -6.54
C SER A 20 19.50 -19.25 -5.39
N LYS A 21 19.53 -18.54 -4.25
CA LYS A 21 18.76 -18.91 -3.05
C LYS A 21 17.27 -18.97 -3.34
N SER A 22 16.73 -18.00 -4.07
CA SER A 22 15.29 -17.95 -4.41
C SER A 22 14.83 -19.15 -5.24
N ILE A 23 15.69 -19.72 -6.09
CA ILE A 23 15.34 -20.93 -6.86
C ILE A 23 15.28 -22.15 -5.96
N ILE A 24 16.24 -22.29 -5.04
CA ILE A 24 16.23 -23.38 -4.05
C ILE A 24 15.00 -23.26 -3.15
N GLU A 25 14.74 -22.07 -2.60
CA GLU A 25 13.59 -21.81 -1.72
C GLU A 25 12.26 -22.07 -2.43
N ASN A 26 12.10 -21.64 -3.69
CA ASN A 26 10.89 -21.92 -4.47
C ASN A 26 10.74 -23.41 -4.76
N TYR A 27 11.82 -24.09 -5.15
CA TYR A 27 11.80 -25.53 -5.40
C TYR A 27 11.35 -26.29 -4.14
N ASP A 28 11.98 -26.01 -2.99
CA ASP A 28 11.64 -26.64 -1.72
C ASP A 28 10.21 -26.35 -1.30
N PHE A 29 9.74 -25.11 -1.49
CA PHE A 29 8.35 -24.72 -1.24
C PHE A 29 7.36 -25.54 -2.08
N PHE A 30 7.54 -25.60 -3.41
CA PHE A 30 6.62 -26.34 -4.28
C PHE A 30 6.71 -27.85 -4.04
N LEU A 31 7.90 -28.39 -3.78
CA LEU A 31 8.09 -29.79 -3.44
C LEU A 31 7.35 -30.16 -2.15
N ASP A 32 7.45 -29.33 -1.10
CA ASP A 32 6.70 -29.50 0.15
C ASP A 32 5.17 -29.44 -0.08
N LYS A 33 4.70 -28.48 -0.87
CA LYS A 33 3.27 -28.37 -1.23
C LYS A 33 2.77 -29.60 -1.98
N ILE A 34 3.54 -30.10 -2.95
CA ILE A 34 3.19 -31.30 -3.72
C ILE A 34 3.16 -32.53 -2.81
N ARG A 35 4.17 -32.71 -1.95
CA ARG A 35 4.23 -33.84 -0.99
C ARG A 35 3.09 -33.83 0.03
N LYS A 36 2.69 -32.65 0.49
CA LYS A 36 1.54 -32.48 1.41
C LYS A 36 0.20 -32.58 0.69
N SER A 37 0.18 -32.36 -0.62
CA SER A 37 -1.01 -32.59 -1.43
C SER A 37 -1.28 -34.11 -1.49
N LYS A 38 -2.54 -34.51 -1.40
CA LYS A 38 -2.97 -35.89 -1.67
C LYS A 38 -3.15 -36.16 -3.17
N MET A 39 -2.63 -35.27 -4.03
CA MET A 39 -2.86 -35.27 -5.47
C MET A 39 -1.93 -36.23 -6.18
N GLY A 40 -2.43 -36.98 -7.16
CA GLY A 40 -1.59 -37.83 -7.99
C GLY A 40 -0.73 -37.01 -8.97
N LEU A 41 0.46 -37.50 -9.33
CA LEU A 41 1.34 -36.81 -10.30
C LEU A 41 0.65 -36.55 -11.65
N GLY A 42 -0.19 -37.48 -12.12
CA GLY A 42 -0.97 -37.30 -13.35
C GLY A 42 -2.02 -36.18 -13.24
N GLU A 43 -2.64 -36.02 -12.08
CA GLU A 43 -3.59 -34.92 -11.82
C GLU A 43 -2.87 -33.58 -11.78
N LEU A 44 -1.70 -33.52 -11.12
CA LEU A 44 -0.86 -32.32 -11.08
C LEU A 44 -0.39 -31.94 -12.49
N PHE A 45 0.08 -32.91 -13.28
CA PHE A 45 0.51 -32.66 -14.66
C PHE A 45 -0.63 -32.14 -15.54
N ASN A 46 -1.82 -32.76 -15.44
CA ASN A 46 -3.01 -32.30 -16.15
C ASN A 46 -3.45 -30.89 -15.70
N ALA A 47 -3.27 -30.55 -14.43
CA ALA A 47 -3.54 -29.21 -13.92
C ALA A 47 -2.55 -28.18 -14.47
N LEU A 48 -1.25 -28.51 -14.51
CA LEU A 48 -0.22 -27.64 -15.08
C LEU A 48 -0.44 -27.38 -16.57
N GLN A 49 -0.89 -28.39 -17.34
CA GLN A 49 -1.23 -28.21 -18.77
C GLN A 49 -2.39 -27.26 -19.04
N ARG A 50 -3.20 -26.93 -18.02
CA ARG A 50 -4.28 -25.94 -18.13
C ARG A 50 -3.79 -24.51 -17.88
N LEU A 51 -2.54 -24.33 -17.46
CA LEU A 51 -1.94 -23.00 -17.30
C LEU A 51 -1.59 -22.44 -18.68
N LEU A 52 -2.23 -21.33 -19.03
CA LEU A 52 -1.88 -20.56 -20.22
C LEU A 52 -0.95 -19.42 -19.78
N MET A 53 0.27 -19.43 -20.31
CA MET A 53 1.20 -18.31 -20.17
C MET A 53 1.18 -17.50 -21.45
N VAL A 54 0.94 -16.19 -21.34
CA VAL A 54 1.03 -15.25 -22.45
C VAL A 54 2.30 -14.42 -22.22
N GLU A 55 3.25 -14.53 -23.14
CA GLU A 55 4.43 -13.69 -23.16
C GLU A 55 4.23 -12.56 -24.18
N ILE A 56 4.51 -11.33 -23.77
CA ILE A 56 4.50 -10.17 -24.65
C ILE A 56 5.92 -9.62 -24.63
N SER A 57 6.65 -9.83 -25.72
CA SER A 57 7.99 -9.28 -25.89
C SER A 57 7.89 -7.84 -26.38
N LEU A 58 8.58 -6.94 -25.68
CA LEU A 58 8.59 -5.52 -26.00
C LEU A 58 9.90 -5.14 -26.70
N THR A 59 9.80 -4.29 -27.70
CA THR A 59 10.94 -3.71 -28.42
C THR A 59 11.30 -2.37 -27.80
N GLU A 60 12.47 -2.31 -27.17
CA GLU A 60 12.97 -1.09 -26.53
C GLU A 60 13.01 0.09 -27.53
N GLY A 61 12.45 1.23 -27.13
CA GLY A 61 12.39 2.45 -27.94
C GLY A 61 11.26 2.50 -28.99
N SER A 62 10.57 1.38 -29.25
CA SER A 62 9.39 1.34 -30.12
C SER A 62 8.10 1.12 -29.33
N ASP A 63 8.15 0.20 -28.37
CA ASP A 63 6.99 -0.17 -27.56
C ASP A 63 7.03 0.57 -26.23
N ASP A 64 5.86 1.05 -25.80
CA ASP A 64 5.67 1.64 -24.48
C ASP A 64 5.06 0.57 -23.55
N PRO A 65 5.83 -0.01 -22.60
CA PRO A 65 5.35 -1.03 -21.68
C PRO A 65 4.11 -0.57 -20.89
N GLN A 66 4.04 0.71 -20.55
CA GLN A 66 2.95 1.26 -19.78
C GLN A 66 1.67 1.31 -20.59
N LEU A 67 1.70 1.84 -21.82
CA LEU A 67 0.51 1.91 -22.67
C LEU A 67 -0.04 0.52 -22.99
N ILE A 68 0.85 -0.45 -23.24
CA ILE A 68 0.45 -1.85 -23.48
C ILE A 68 -0.20 -2.43 -22.22
N PHE A 69 0.40 -2.25 -21.05
CA PHE A 69 -0.15 -2.74 -19.79
C PHE A 69 -1.52 -2.10 -19.47
N GLU A 70 -1.67 -0.79 -19.65
CA GLU A 70 -2.94 -0.07 -19.47
C GLU A 70 -4.01 -0.57 -20.45
N SER A 71 -3.65 -0.80 -21.72
CA SER A 71 -4.54 -1.35 -22.74
C SER A 71 -5.02 -2.76 -22.34
N LEU A 72 -4.11 -3.64 -21.90
CA LEU A 72 -4.47 -5.00 -21.49
C LEU A 72 -5.39 -5.00 -20.26
N ASN A 73 -5.10 -4.17 -19.25
CA ASN A 73 -5.94 -4.08 -18.06
C ASN A 73 -7.31 -3.42 -18.32
N SER A 74 -7.45 -2.68 -19.43
CA SER A 74 -8.76 -2.15 -19.84
C SER A 74 -9.74 -3.25 -20.29
N THR A 75 -9.22 -4.42 -20.67
CA THR A 75 -9.98 -5.59 -21.14
C THR A 75 -9.93 -6.73 -20.13
N GLY A 76 -11.07 -7.09 -19.51
CA GLY A 76 -11.17 -8.25 -18.59
C GLY A 76 -11.40 -7.90 -17.11
N LEU A 77 -10.99 -8.79 -16.20
CA LEU A 77 -11.05 -8.54 -14.75
C LEU A 77 -10.01 -7.47 -14.41
N ARG A 78 -10.47 -6.32 -13.93
CA ARG A 78 -9.61 -5.18 -13.64
C ARG A 78 -8.74 -5.45 -12.42
N LEU A 79 -7.45 -5.18 -12.55
CA LEU A 79 -6.53 -5.07 -11.42
C LEU A 79 -7.01 -4.02 -10.41
N THR A 80 -6.60 -4.20 -9.16
CA THR A 80 -6.85 -3.20 -8.11
C THR A 80 -6.12 -1.90 -8.43
N GLN A 81 -6.53 -0.78 -7.83
CA GLN A 81 -5.82 0.49 -8.07
C GLN A 81 -4.38 0.41 -7.60
N THR A 82 -4.16 -0.27 -6.48
CA THR A 82 -2.84 -0.51 -5.92
C THR A 82 -1.95 -1.37 -6.82
N ASP A 83 -2.49 -2.43 -7.43
CA ASP A 83 -1.74 -3.23 -8.42
C ASP A 83 -1.30 -2.38 -9.62
N LEU A 84 -2.16 -1.47 -10.07
CA LEU A 84 -1.82 -0.54 -11.15
C LEU A 84 -0.70 0.42 -10.74
N VAL A 85 -0.77 0.94 -9.51
CA VAL A 85 0.30 1.78 -8.94
C VAL A 85 1.61 1.02 -8.86
N ARG A 86 1.63 -0.21 -8.31
CA ARG A 86 2.84 -1.06 -8.24
C ARG A 86 3.48 -1.19 -9.61
N ASN A 87 2.69 -1.62 -10.59
CA ASN A 87 3.20 -1.96 -11.90
C ASN A 87 3.71 -0.70 -12.61
N TYR A 88 3.02 0.44 -12.46
CA TYR A 88 3.48 1.71 -13.00
C TYR A 88 4.84 2.14 -12.44
N ILE A 89 5.04 2.05 -11.12
CA ILE A 89 6.32 2.37 -10.49
C ILE A 89 7.42 1.46 -11.02
N LEU A 90 7.19 0.14 -11.04
CA LEU A 90 8.22 -0.84 -11.39
C LEU A 90 8.59 -0.80 -12.88
N MET A 91 7.63 -0.60 -13.78
CA MET A 91 7.90 -0.56 -15.23
C MET A 91 8.82 0.60 -15.64
N GLY A 92 8.91 1.66 -14.84
CA GLY A 92 9.81 2.79 -15.08
C GLY A 92 11.25 2.60 -14.60
N LEU A 93 11.60 1.42 -14.07
CA LEU A 93 12.88 1.14 -13.42
C LEU A 93 13.64 0.01 -14.09
N ASP A 94 14.98 0.01 -13.97
CA ASP A 94 15.82 -1.14 -14.36
C ASP A 94 15.64 -2.32 -13.39
N GLN A 95 16.09 -3.51 -13.80
CA GLN A 95 15.84 -4.75 -13.06
C GLN A 95 16.38 -4.75 -11.62
N ASP A 96 17.52 -4.12 -11.36
CA ASP A 96 18.12 -4.11 -10.03
C ASP A 96 17.34 -3.17 -9.11
N ARG A 97 16.98 -1.98 -9.61
CA ARG A 97 16.11 -1.04 -8.89
C ARG A 97 14.71 -1.60 -8.66
N GLN A 98 14.12 -2.31 -9.64
CA GLN A 98 12.83 -2.99 -9.45
C GLN A 98 12.88 -3.94 -8.26
N LYS A 99 13.90 -4.81 -8.18
CA LYS A 99 14.07 -5.76 -7.07
C LYS A 99 14.25 -5.04 -5.74
N GLN A 100 15.06 -3.98 -5.70
CA GLN A 100 15.28 -3.21 -4.47
C GLN A 100 14.00 -2.53 -3.98
N ILE A 101 13.32 -1.79 -4.87
CA ILE A 101 12.09 -1.05 -4.54
C ILE A 101 10.99 -2.02 -4.10
N TYR A 102 10.83 -3.12 -4.83
CA TYR A 102 9.84 -4.13 -4.49
C TYR A 102 10.13 -4.79 -3.13
N ASN A 103 11.34 -5.30 -2.91
CA ASN A 103 11.65 -6.05 -1.70
C ASN A 103 11.70 -5.17 -0.44
N ASN A 104 12.22 -3.94 -0.55
CA ASN A 104 12.47 -3.09 0.61
C ASN A 104 11.24 -2.26 1.02
N TYR A 105 10.39 -1.89 0.07
CA TYR A 105 9.25 -0.99 0.32
C TYR A 105 7.93 -1.66 -0.01
N TRP A 106 7.76 -2.19 -1.23
CA TRP A 106 6.44 -2.64 -1.69
C TRP A 106 5.95 -3.93 -1.02
N TYR A 107 6.79 -4.96 -1.00
CA TYR A 107 6.44 -6.28 -0.46
C TYR A 107 6.08 -6.22 1.04
N PRO A 108 6.82 -5.50 1.90
CA PRO A 108 6.40 -5.30 3.29
C PRO A 108 5.01 -4.67 3.43
N MET A 109 4.66 -3.68 2.58
CA MET A 109 3.33 -3.10 2.56
C MET A 109 2.28 -4.15 2.17
N GLU A 110 2.50 -4.90 1.08
CA GLU A 110 1.57 -5.94 0.63
C GLU A 110 1.28 -6.98 1.72
N GLN A 111 2.33 -7.45 2.41
CA GLN A 111 2.17 -8.37 3.52
C GLN A 111 1.31 -7.73 4.62
N LYS A 112 1.60 -6.48 5.00
CA LYS A 112 0.88 -5.81 6.07
C LYS A 112 -0.60 -5.55 5.74
N PHE A 113 -0.91 -5.13 4.51
CA PHE A 113 -2.28 -4.94 4.06
C PHE A 113 -3.04 -6.26 3.87
N SER A 114 -2.35 -7.35 3.52
CA SER A 114 -2.99 -8.66 3.43
C SER A 114 -3.59 -9.12 4.78
N GLU A 115 -2.97 -8.74 5.90
CA GLU A 115 -3.49 -8.97 7.26
C GLU A 115 -4.78 -8.16 7.56
N MET A 116 -4.99 -7.02 6.88
CA MET A 116 -6.12 -6.11 7.12
C MET A 116 -7.41 -6.53 6.39
N GLY A 117 -7.29 -7.44 5.41
CA GLY A 117 -8.41 -8.01 4.68
C GLY A 117 -8.50 -7.53 3.23
N LYS A 118 -8.09 -8.40 2.28
CA LYS A 118 -8.17 -8.23 0.81
C LYS A 118 -7.58 -6.89 0.30
N GLY A 119 -7.52 -6.71 -1.02
CA GLY A 119 -6.91 -5.51 -1.63
C GLY A 119 -7.63 -4.18 -1.38
N GLU A 120 -8.83 -4.19 -0.80
CA GLU A 120 -9.66 -2.99 -0.61
C GLU A 120 -9.03 -1.97 0.37
N GLU A 121 -8.41 -2.45 1.45
CA GLU A 121 -7.78 -1.57 2.44
C GLU A 121 -6.53 -0.89 1.87
N PHE A 122 -5.79 -1.57 1.00
CA PHE A 122 -4.64 -0.98 0.32
C PHE A 122 -5.11 0.13 -0.64
N ASP A 123 -6.18 -0.10 -1.41
CA ASP A 123 -6.76 0.91 -2.29
C ASP A 123 -7.26 2.14 -1.49
N LYS A 124 -7.87 1.94 -0.32
CA LYS A 124 -8.25 3.06 0.58
C LYS A 124 -7.04 3.83 1.08
N PHE A 125 -6.00 3.13 1.53
CA PHE A 125 -4.76 3.75 1.98
C PHE A 125 -4.15 4.62 0.87
N MET A 126 -4.02 4.09 -0.35
CA MET A 126 -3.45 4.85 -1.47
C MET A 126 -4.24 6.13 -1.76
N ARG A 127 -5.57 6.08 -1.65
CA ARG A 127 -6.41 7.28 -1.74
C ARG A 127 -6.11 8.27 -0.62
N TYR A 128 -6.04 7.83 0.63
CA TYR A 128 -5.78 8.73 1.77
C TYR A 128 -4.38 9.33 1.71
N PHE A 129 -3.38 8.56 1.31
CA PHE A 129 -2.04 9.06 1.03
C PHE A 129 -2.07 10.20 0.02
N LEU A 130 -2.73 10.00 -1.13
CA LEU A 130 -2.85 11.04 -2.15
C LEU A 130 -3.62 12.27 -1.67
N ASN A 131 -4.69 12.09 -0.89
CA ASN A 131 -5.42 13.22 -0.30
C ASN A 131 -4.48 14.11 0.53
N VAL A 132 -3.62 13.51 1.36
CA VAL A 132 -2.66 14.25 2.18
C VAL A 132 -1.58 14.90 1.31
N GLN A 133 -0.97 14.15 0.39
CA GLN A 133 0.16 14.65 -0.39
C GLN A 133 -0.21 15.72 -1.44
N THR A 134 -1.45 15.71 -1.91
CA THR A 134 -1.93 16.65 -2.94
C THR A 134 -2.87 17.71 -2.41
N GLY A 135 -3.41 17.53 -1.20
CA GLY A 135 -4.50 18.34 -0.67
C GLY A 135 -5.83 18.16 -1.43
N ASN A 136 -5.92 17.20 -2.36
CA ASN A 136 -7.14 16.93 -3.14
C ASN A 136 -8.06 15.97 -2.36
N GLU A 137 -9.10 16.51 -1.73
CA GLU A 137 -10.05 15.71 -0.95
C GLU A 137 -11.09 14.95 -1.80
N ARG A 138 -11.09 15.15 -3.13
CA ARG A 138 -12.16 14.68 -4.03
C ARG A 138 -11.77 13.44 -4.82
N ILE A 139 -10.65 12.81 -4.48
CA ILE A 139 -10.18 11.61 -5.16
C ILE A 139 -11.20 10.49 -5.00
N VAL A 140 -11.77 10.06 -6.12
CA VAL A 140 -12.71 8.92 -6.16
C VAL A 140 -11.90 7.63 -6.23
N ALA A 141 -12.35 6.57 -5.55
CA ALA A 141 -11.63 5.28 -5.46
C ALA A 141 -11.17 4.73 -6.83
N ARG A 142 -12.01 4.80 -7.87
CA ARG A 142 -11.67 4.32 -9.22
C ARG A 142 -10.60 5.14 -9.96
N ASN A 143 -10.26 6.33 -9.47
CA ASN A 143 -9.33 7.26 -10.10
C ASN A 143 -7.97 7.30 -9.37
N VAL A 144 -7.79 6.52 -8.30
CA VAL A 144 -6.56 6.53 -7.48
C VAL A 144 -5.31 6.33 -8.34
N TYR A 145 -5.35 5.40 -9.30
CA TYR A 145 -4.25 5.18 -10.23
C TYR A 145 -3.91 6.42 -11.05
N GLN A 146 -4.92 7.10 -11.61
CA GLN A 146 -4.72 8.28 -12.46
C GLN A 146 -4.19 9.47 -11.67
N GLU A 147 -4.70 9.67 -10.45
CA GLU A 147 -4.21 10.71 -9.53
C GLU A 147 -2.77 10.40 -9.08
N PHE A 148 -2.46 9.12 -8.80
CA PHE A 148 -1.10 8.70 -8.48
C PHE A 148 -0.14 8.96 -9.62
N LYS A 149 -0.52 8.65 -10.87
CA LYS A 149 0.31 8.91 -12.05
C LYS A 149 0.66 10.39 -12.17
N THR A 150 -0.32 11.27 -11.99
CA THR A 150 -0.13 12.73 -12.00
C THR A 150 0.78 13.19 -10.86
N TYR A 151 0.58 12.66 -9.64
CA TYR A 151 1.44 12.93 -8.49
C TYR A 151 2.89 12.47 -8.74
N TRP A 152 3.06 11.25 -9.26
CA TRP A 152 4.35 10.63 -9.54
C TRP A 152 5.13 11.35 -10.62
N GLU A 153 4.46 11.82 -11.68
CA GLU A 153 5.08 12.58 -12.77
C GLU A 153 5.76 13.86 -12.28
N ASN A 154 5.20 14.51 -11.26
CA ASN A 154 5.79 15.69 -10.62
C ASN A 154 6.94 15.36 -9.65
N LYS A 155 7.20 14.07 -9.40
CA LYS A 155 8.19 13.57 -8.44
C LYS A 155 9.22 12.62 -9.06
N LYS A 156 9.27 12.52 -10.39
CA LYS A 156 10.13 11.58 -11.13
C LYS A 156 11.62 11.71 -10.82
N ASP A 157 12.08 12.88 -10.37
CA ASP A 157 13.48 13.09 -10.00
C ASP A 157 13.84 12.49 -8.62
N ASP A 158 12.84 12.14 -7.79
CA ASP A 158 13.01 11.54 -6.46
C ASP A 158 12.09 10.33 -6.25
N ILE A 159 12.34 9.29 -7.05
CA ILE A 159 11.60 8.02 -7.00
C ILE A 159 11.72 7.36 -5.62
N GLU A 160 12.94 7.30 -5.08
CA GLU A 160 13.23 6.61 -3.82
C GLU A 160 12.61 7.34 -2.62
N GLY A 161 12.73 8.66 -2.53
CA GLY A 161 12.07 9.44 -1.50
C GLY A 161 10.54 9.35 -1.61
N THR A 162 10.01 9.31 -2.83
CA THR A 162 8.56 9.16 -3.03
C THR A 162 8.05 7.80 -2.55
N ILE A 163 8.71 6.69 -2.89
CA ILE A 163 8.27 5.37 -2.44
C ILE A 163 8.52 5.16 -0.94
N GLU A 164 9.59 5.74 -0.40
CA GLU A 164 9.85 5.74 1.03
C GLU A 164 8.74 6.46 1.79
N LYS A 165 8.28 7.61 1.29
CA LYS A 165 7.16 8.35 1.87
C LYS A 165 5.86 7.55 1.82
N VAL A 166 5.57 6.86 0.71
CA VAL A 166 4.41 5.93 0.62
C VAL A 166 4.53 4.84 1.68
N HIS A 167 5.71 4.21 1.78
CA HIS A 167 5.95 3.16 2.77
C HIS A 167 5.85 3.68 4.21
N GLN A 168 6.35 4.88 4.51
CA GLN A 168 6.20 5.52 5.81
C GLN A 168 4.73 5.75 6.17
N PHE A 169 3.94 6.30 5.24
CA PHE A 169 2.51 6.52 5.45
C PHE A 169 1.73 5.21 5.60
N SER A 170 2.15 4.13 4.93
CA SER A 170 1.53 2.81 5.12
C SER A 170 1.70 2.28 6.55
N LYS A 171 2.82 2.61 7.21
CA LYS A 171 3.05 2.25 8.61
C LYS A 171 2.14 3.05 9.52
N TYR A 172 1.99 4.35 9.27
CA TYR A 172 1.03 5.20 10.01
C TYR A 172 -0.40 4.68 9.86
N TYR A 173 -0.79 4.29 8.64
CA TYR A 173 -2.08 3.67 8.39
C TYR A 173 -2.24 2.36 9.15
N ALA A 174 -1.22 1.50 9.15
CA ALA A 174 -1.25 0.25 9.89
C ALA A 174 -1.40 0.46 11.40
N ASP A 175 -0.66 1.42 11.96
CA ASP A 175 -0.76 1.79 13.38
C ASP A 175 -2.16 2.32 13.72
N LEU A 176 -2.75 3.14 12.84
CA LEU A 176 -4.12 3.62 12.98
C LEU A 176 -5.15 2.49 12.88
N PHE A 177 -4.97 1.57 11.93
CA PHE A 177 -5.91 0.48 11.68
C PHE A 177 -5.88 -0.60 12.78
N PHE A 178 -4.71 -0.91 13.33
CA PHE A 178 -4.55 -1.93 14.38
C PHE A 178 -4.52 -1.35 15.79
N GLY A 179 -4.35 -0.02 15.93
CA GLY A 179 -4.15 0.65 17.21
C GLY A 179 -2.90 0.10 17.91
N THR A 180 -1.75 0.24 17.23
CA THR A 180 -0.43 -0.24 17.68
C THR A 180 0.57 0.87 17.96
N PHE A 181 0.10 2.09 18.21
CA PHE A 181 0.95 3.19 18.67
C PHE A 181 1.60 2.87 20.02
N GLU A 182 2.81 3.40 20.23
CA GLU A 182 3.55 3.28 21.49
C GLU A 182 2.73 3.79 22.69
N ASN A 183 1.99 4.89 22.49
CA ASN A 183 1.07 5.40 23.48
C ASN A 183 -0.25 4.59 23.48
N LYS A 184 -0.59 4.01 24.64
CA LYS A 184 -1.78 3.16 24.82
C LYS A 184 -3.10 3.91 24.69
N GLU A 185 -3.14 5.20 25.02
CA GLU A 185 -4.32 6.05 24.91
C GLU A 185 -4.62 6.31 23.43
N VAL A 186 -3.62 6.75 22.66
CA VAL A 186 -3.73 6.92 21.19
C VAL A 186 -4.16 5.61 20.52
N SER A 187 -3.57 4.48 20.93
CA SER A 187 -3.97 3.15 20.43
C SER A 187 -5.42 2.78 20.74
N THR A 188 -5.92 3.14 21.92
CA THR A 188 -7.34 2.93 22.29
C THR A 188 -8.24 3.79 21.42
N ILE A 189 -7.90 5.08 21.28
CA ILE A 189 -8.68 6.03 20.48
C ILE A 189 -8.73 5.59 19.00
N ALA A 190 -7.61 5.16 18.43
CA ALA A 190 -7.54 4.67 17.06
C ALA A 190 -8.50 3.49 16.82
N LYS A 191 -8.55 2.53 17.75
CA LYS A 191 -9.49 1.40 17.71
C LYS A 191 -10.95 1.87 17.79
N ASN A 192 -11.24 2.81 18.69
CA ASN A 192 -12.59 3.36 18.82
C ASN A 192 -13.05 4.08 17.54
N ILE A 193 -12.19 4.88 16.90
CA ILE A 193 -12.50 5.54 15.62
C ILE A 193 -12.80 4.50 14.52
N LYS A 194 -12.04 3.39 14.49
CA LYS A 194 -12.29 2.28 13.57
C LYS A 194 -13.63 1.58 13.85
N ASP A 195 -13.94 1.30 15.11
CA ASP A 195 -15.20 0.66 15.51
C ASP A 195 -16.42 1.55 15.21
N LEU A 196 -16.25 2.87 15.30
CA LEU A 196 -17.21 3.88 14.87
C LEU A 196 -17.34 4.00 13.34
N LYS A 197 -16.50 3.29 12.57
CA LYS A 197 -16.43 3.34 11.09
C LYS A 197 -16.25 4.75 10.54
N ALA A 198 -15.45 5.56 11.21
CA ALA A 198 -15.20 6.94 10.85
C ALA A 198 -13.91 7.11 10.03
N ASP A 199 -13.74 6.30 8.98
CA ASP A 199 -12.55 6.30 8.11
C ASP A 199 -12.32 7.64 7.37
N VAL A 200 -13.34 8.47 7.24
CA VAL A 200 -13.26 9.85 6.74
C VAL A 200 -12.22 10.72 7.46
N VAL A 201 -11.91 10.44 8.73
CA VAL A 201 -10.92 11.23 9.50
C VAL A 201 -9.48 10.78 9.23
N TYR A 202 -9.28 9.68 8.52
CA TYR A 202 -7.96 9.07 8.37
C TYR A 202 -6.95 9.94 7.63
N PRO A 203 -7.28 10.65 6.53
CA PRO A 203 -6.34 11.57 5.90
C PRO A 203 -5.81 12.62 6.89
N PHE A 204 -6.71 13.20 7.69
CA PHE A 204 -6.33 14.17 8.70
C PHE A 204 -5.41 13.55 9.77
N LEU A 205 -5.75 12.39 10.31
CA LEU A 205 -4.91 11.73 11.31
C LEU A 205 -3.56 11.29 10.76
N LEU A 206 -3.49 10.86 9.49
CA LEU A 206 -2.22 10.53 8.82
C LEU A 206 -1.31 11.76 8.73
N GLU A 207 -1.87 12.93 8.41
CA GLU A 207 -1.13 14.19 8.39
C GLU A 207 -0.62 14.57 9.80
N VAL A 208 -1.49 14.48 10.82
CA VAL A 208 -1.11 14.74 12.23
C VAL A 208 0.01 13.82 12.70
N ILE A 209 -0.05 12.53 12.34
CA ILE A 209 1.01 11.56 12.68
C ILE A 209 2.32 11.94 11.98
N ASP A 210 2.28 12.31 10.71
CA ASP A 210 3.49 12.77 9.99
C ASP A 210 4.05 14.04 10.63
N ASP A 211 3.20 15.01 10.98
CA ASP A 211 3.60 16.23 11.69
C ASP A 211 4.25 15.93 13.05
N GLN A 212 3.72 14.94 13.80
CA GLN A 212 4.31 14.47 15.06
C GLN A 212 5.70 13.87 14.84
N LYS A 213 5.85 13.03 13.81
CA LYS A 213 7.14 12.40 13.48
C LYS A 213 8.18 13.40 12.97
N ASN A 214 7.74 14.54 12.44
CA ASN A 214 8.57 15.67 12.04
C ASN A 214 8.79 16.70 13.17
N GLY A 215 8.28 16.45 14.38
CA GLY A 215 8.49 17.30 15.55
C GLY A 215 7.64 18.58 15.59
N LEU A 216 6.62 18.69 14.74
CA LEU A 216 5.66 19.82 14.74
C LEU A 216 4.54 19.64 15.76
N VAL A 217 4.28 18.38 16.16
CA VAL A 217 3.27 18.02 17.16
C VAL A 217 3.96 17.20 18.24
N THR A 218 3.76 17.57 19.51
CA THR A 218 4.27 16.81 20.66
C THR A 218 3.41 15.58 20.96
N ASP A 219 3.93 14.63 21.72
CA ASP A 219 3.16 13.43 22.12
C ASP A 219 1.90 13.79 22.92
N SER A 220 1.96 14.82 23.77
CA SER A 220 0.79 15.32 24.50
C SER A 220 -0.26 15.93 23.57
N GLU A 221 0.17 16.70 22.57
CA GLU A 221 -0.74 17.28 21.58
C GLU A 221 -1.35 16.18 20.72
N LEU A 222 -0.58 15.16 20.31
CA LEU A 222 -1.09 14.01 19.56
C LEU A 222 -2.27 13.35 20.29
N ILE A 223 -2.12 13.06 21.59
CA ILE A 223 -3.18 12.46 22.42
C ILE A 223 -4.42 13.38 22.44
N GLU A 224 -4.21 14.67 22.65
CA GLU A 224 -5.31 15.63 22.73
C GLU A 224 -6.05 15.76 21.39
N ILE A 225 -5.33 15.80 20.27
CA ILE A 225 -5.90 15.86 18.92
C ILE A 225 -6.72 14.60 18.65
N PHE A 226 -6.17 13.42 18.92
CA PHE A 226 -6.90 12.16 18.76
C PHE A 226 -8.18 12.14 19.61
N SER A 227 -8.08 12.60 20.86
CA SER A 227 -9.23 12.67 21.77
C SER A 227 -10.31 13.62 21.26
N LEU A 228 -9.93 14.78 20.70
CA LEU A 228 -10.87 15.73 20.10
C LEU A 228 -11.59 15.13 18.89
N VAL A 229 -10.84 14.45 18.00
CA VAL A 229 -11.39 13.77 16.82
C VAL A 229 -12.38 12.69 17.23
N GLU A 230 -12.00 11.82 18.17
CA GLU A 230 -12.88 10.77 18.69
C GLU A 230 -14.14 11.37 19.30
N SER A 231 -13.99 12.37 20.18
CA SER A 231 -15.11 13.02 20.84
C SER A 231 -16.09 13.64 19.83
N TYR A 232 -15.58 14.25 18.76
CA TYR A 232 -16.39 14.81 17.68
C TYR A 232 -17.14 13.72 16.90
N VAL A 233 -16.44 12.66 16.48
CA VAL A 233 -17.03 11.54 15.74
C VAL A 233 -18.09 10.82 16.59
N PHE A 234 -17.77 10.54 17.84
CA PHE A 234 -18.64 9.85 18.79
C PHE A 234 -19.94 10.63 19.04
N ARG A 235 -19.85 11.95 19.31
CA ARG A 235 -21.05 12.79 19.46
C ARG A 235 -21.93 12.77 18.22
N ARG A 236 -21.33 12.81 17.03
CA ARG A 236 -22.10 12.75 15.77
C ARG A 236 -22.78 11.41 15.58
N ALA A 237 -22.12 10.32 15.94
CA ALA A 237 -22.70 8.98 15.90
C ALA A 237 -23.91 8.88 16.86
N ILE A 238 -23.82 9.43 18.08
CA ILE A 238 -24.95 9.47 19.03
C ILE A 238 -26.10 10.33 18.51
N CYS A 239 -25.81 11.46 17.87
CA CYS A 239 -26.82 12.37 17.34
C CYS A 239 -27.38 11.95 15.97
N ASP A 240 -27.08 10.73 15.49
CA ASP A 240 -27.46 10.22 14.16
C ASP A 240 -27.10 11.16 12.99
N VAL A 241 -26.04 11.96 13.15
CA VAL A 241 -25.58 12.88 12.10
C VAL A 241 -24.67 12.11 11.13
N PRO A 242 -25.04 11.95 9.85
CA PRO A 242 -24.27 11.14 8.91
C PRO A 242 -22.82 11.61 8.75
N THR A 243 -21.92 10.66 8.45
CA THR A 243 -20.49 10.93 8.25
C THR A 243 -20.20 11.70 6.96
N ASN A 244 -21.17 11.78 6.03
CA ASN A 244 -21.01 12.42 4.72
C ASN A 244 -20.52 13.87 4.78
N SER A 245 -20.94 14.64 5.78
CA SER A 245 -20.48 16.04 5.89
C SER A 245 -19.05 16.13 6.43
N MET A 246 -18.54 15.11 7.11
CA MET A 246 -17.17 15.08 7.63
C MET A 246 -16.14 15.03 6.50
N ASN A 247 -16.52 14.48 5.33
CA ASN A 247 -15.69 14.52 4.11
C ASN A 247 -15.41 15.96 3.63
N LYS A 248 -16.10 16.97 4.18
CA LYS A 248 -15.82 18.39 3.96
C LYS A 248 -15.18 19.04 5.18
N THR A 249 -15.61 18.69 6.39
CA THR A 249 -15.11 19.29 7.63
C THR A 249 -13.62 19.03 7.82
N PHE A 250 -13.16 17.78 7.73
CA PHE A 250 -11.75 17.45 8.01
C PHE A 250 -10.77 18.01 6.97
N PRO A 251 -11.08 18.03 5.66
CA PRO A 251 -10.23 18.73 4.69
C PRO A 251 -10.16 20.24 4.90
N VAL A 252 -11.24 20.88 5.36
CA VAL A 252 -11.19 22.31 5.72
C VAL A 252 -10.31 22.50 6.95
N LEU A 253 -10.54 21.70 7.99
CA LEU A 253 -9.76 21.72 9.22
C LEU A 253 -8.26 21.56 8.95
N ALA A 254 -7.87 20.55 8.16
CA ALA A 254 -6.48 20.31 7.80
C ALA A 254 -5.81 21.53 7.14
N ARG A 255 -6.54 22.27 6.29
CA ARG A 255 -6.03 23.47 5.63
C ARG A 255 -5.99 24.72 6.53
N GLU A 256 -6.84 24.78 7.54
CA GLU A 256 -6.93 25.93 8.46
C GLU A 256 -5.94 25.82 9.64
N ILE A 257 -5.35 24.64 9.85
CA ILE A 257 -4.33 24.45 10.90
C ILE A 257 -3.07 25.24 10.59
N LYS A 258 -2.70 26.10 11.53
CA LYS A 258 -1.38 26.73 11.57
C LYS A 258 -0.43 25.77 12.26
N LYS A 259 0.60 25.29 11.55
CA LYS A 259 1.53 24.26 12.07
C LYS A 259 2.29 24.76 13.29
N GLU A 260 2.56 26.06 13.38
CA GLU A 260 3.17 26.74 14.52
C GLU A 260 2.24 26.90 15.74
N ASP A 261 0.94 26.68 15.57
CA ASP A 261 -0.09 26.84 16.60
C ASP A 261 -1.16 25.74 16.49
N TYR A 262 -0.68 24.50 16.43
CA TYR A 262 -1.43 23.34 15.96
C TYR A 262 -2.70 23.09 16.78
N LEU A 263 -2.53 22.94 18.09
CA LEU A 263 -3.61 22.57 18.99
C LEU A 263 -4.65 23.68 19.16
N ASN A 264 -4.21 24.95 19.19
CA ASN A 264 -5.14 26.07 19.27
C ASN A 264 -5.97 26.19 17.99
N SER A 265 -5.39 25.87 16.82
CA SER A 265 -6.12 25.85 15.54
C SER A 265 -7.25 24.81 15.51
N LEU A 266 -7.22 23.80 16.38
CA LEU A 266 -8.23 22.74 16.47
C LEU A 266 -9.33 23.01 17.50
N LYS A 267 -9.08 23.91 18.46
CA LYS A 267 -9.99 24.20 19.57
C LYS A 267 -11.04 25.27 19.26
N PHE A 268 -10.85 26.02 18.17
CA PHE A 268 -11.75 27.09 17.70
C PHE A 268 -12.50 26.66 16.43
#